data_AF-A0A7K2J441-F1
#
_entry.id   AF-A0A7K2J441-F1
#
_cell.length_a   1.000
_cell.length_b   1.000
_cell.length_c   1.000
_cell.angle_alpha   90.00
_cell.angle_beta   90.00
_cell.angle_gamma   90.00
#
_symmetry.space_group_name_H-M   'P 1'
#
loop_
_entity.id
_entity.type
_entity.pdbx_description
1 polymer ?
#
loop_
_entity_poly.entity_id
_entity_poly.type
_entity_poly.pdbx_seq_one_letter_code
_entity_poly.pdbx_strand_id
1 'polypeptide(L)'
;MTVEGTVSGLEERVAGRAWMVRLDPADRGGTAVRVSCGRPGCAPQVLPSAAVGRTAAVAHLATHLRAASGPRPEAYCACRADDCHTHVRTDGPRDRAPASRCGGPVVLAVINDRQGRWWRALECCAR
;
A
#
# COMPACT_ATOMS: atom_id res chain seq x y z
N MET A 1 13.85 -15.07 44.87
CA MET A 1 12.84 -14.16 44.28
C MET A 1 13.20 -14.00 42.82
N THR A 2 12.51 -14.73 41.95
CA THR A 2 12.72 -14.71 40.50
C THR A 2 11.66 -13.78 39.93
N VAL A 3 12.07 -12.65 39.34
CA VAL A 3 11.14 -11.72 38.72
C VAL A 3 10.91 -12.19 37.29
N GLU A 4 9.71 -12.68 37.01
CA GLU A 4 9.20 -12.93 35.66
C GLU A 4 9.14 -11.60 34.91
N GLY A 5 9.99 -11.46 33.88
CA GLY A 5 9.88 -10.39 32.91
C GLY A 5 8.68 -10.66 32.01
N THR A 6 7.55 -10.06 32.33
CA THR A 6 6.37 -10.04 31.46
C THR A 6 6.73 -9.28 30.19
N VAL A 7 6.85 -9.97 29.06
CA VAL A 7 6.92 -9.35 27.74
C VAL A 7 5.51 -8.85 27.40
N SER A 8 5.10 -7.74 28.02
CA SER A 8 3.89 -7.02 27.63
C SER A 8 4.25 -6.00 26.57
N GLY A 9 3.58 -6.07 25.42
CA GLY A 9 3.47 -4.92 24.51
C GLY A 9 4.11 -5.03 23.12
N LEU A 10 4.39 -6.23 22.60
CA LEU A 10 4.38 -6.40 21.13
C LEU A 10 2.93 -6.59 20.70
N GLU A 11 2.14 -5.53 20.78
CA GLU A 11 0.92 -5.46 19.98
C GLU A 11 1.31 -5.78 18.54
N GLU A 12 0.68 -6.81 17.99
CA GLU A 12 0.93 -7.34 16.66
C GLU A 12 0.88 -6.19 15.64
N ARG A 13 2.04 -5.81 15.11
CA ARG A 13 2.17 -4.62 14.26
C ARG A 13 1.44 -4.85 12.95
N VAL A 14 0.34 -4.12 12.71
CA VAL A 14 -0.50 -4.29 11.53
C VAL A 14 0.08 -3.50 10.35
N ALA A 15 0.55 -4.20 9.32
CA ALA A 15 0.94 -3.57 8.06
C ALA A 15 -0.26 -2.84 7.44
N GLY A 16 -0.05 -1.60 7.01
CA GLY A 16 -1.08 -0.84 6.31
C GLY A 16 -1.52 -1.53 5.02
N ARG A 17 -2.77 -1.26 4.61
CA ARG A 17 -3.32 -1.89 3.41
C ARG A 17 -2.56 -1.40 2.17
N ALA A 18 -2.30 -2.34 1.27
CA ALA A 18 -1.76 -2.06 -0.04
C ALA A 18 -2.55 -2.82 -1.11
N TRP A 19 -3.07 -2.08 -2.08
CA TRP A 19 -3.63 -2.67 -3.30
C TRP A 19 -2.70 -2.38 -4.46
N MET A 20 -2.47 -3.39 -5.29
CA MET A 20 -1.59 -3.29 -6.45
C MET A 20 -2.39 -3.65 -7.71
N VAL A 21 -2.30 -2.80 -8.73
CA VAL A 21 -2.86 -3.05 -10.05
C VAL A 21 -1.75 -2.93 -11.08
N ARG A 22 -1.66 -3.90 -11.97
CA ARG A 22 -0.64 -3.99 -13.03
C ARG A 22 -1.29 -3.97 -14.40
N LEU A 23 -0.59 -3.35 -15.35
CA LEU A 23 -0.87 -3.38 -16.76
C LEU A 23 0.27 -4.10 -17.48
N ASP A 24 0.00 -5.30 -17.97
CA ASP A 24 0.95 -6.11 -18.71
C ASP A 24 0.49 -6.24 -20.17
N PRO A 25 1.39 -6.37 -21.17
CA PRO A 25 0.97 -6.71 -22.53
C PRO A 25 0.17 -8.03 -22.54
N ALA A 26 -0.95 -8.08 -23.27
CA ALA A 26 -1.78 -9.27 -23.36
C ALA A 26 -1.22 -10.28 -24.37
N ASP A 27 -0.64 -9.77 -25.46
CA ASP A 27 -0.07 -10.53 -26.56
C ASP A 27 1.22 -9.86 -27.08
N ARG A 28 2.05 -10.63 -27.77
CA ARG A 28 3.31 -10.12 -28.31
C ARG A 28 3.03 -9.32 -29.58
N GLY A 29 3.28 -8.01 -29.53
CA GLY A 29 3.18 -7.11 -30.68
C GLY A 29 1.78 -6.52 -30.91
N GLY A 30 0.79 -6.90 -30.11
CA GLY A 30 -0.54 -6.27 -30.11
C GLY A 30 -0.63 -5.04 -29.23
N THR A 31 -1.75 -4.33 -29.34
CA THR A 31 -2.06 -3.17 -28.49
C THR A 31 -2.78 -3.57 -27.22
N ALA A 32 -3.25 -4.82 -27.14
CA ALA A 32 -4.04 -5.31 -26.03
C ALA A 32 -3.20 -5.44 -24.76
N VAL A 33 -3.84 -5.17 -23.63
CA VAL A 33 -3.22 -5.16 -22.31
C VAL A 33 -4.07 -5.93 -21.32
N ARG A 34 -3.41 -6.62 -20.41
CA ARG A 34 -4.01 -7.29 -19.26
C ARG A 34 -3.88 -6.40 -18.04
N VAL A 35 -5.02 -6.04 -17.45
CA VAL A 35 -5.10 -5.44 -16.11
C VAL A 35 -5.23 -6.56 -15.09
N SER A 36 -4.33 -6.62 -14.12
CA SER A 36 -4.36 -7.59 -13.03
C SER A 36 -4.28 -6.90 -11.68
N CYS A 37 -5.04 -7.37 -10.69
CA CYS A 37 -4.98 -6.88 -9.32
C CYS A 37 -4.36 -7.96 -8.41
N GLY A 38 -3.48 -7.56 -7.50
CA GLY A 38 -2.83 -8.47 -6.56
C GLY A 38 -3.75 -8.99 -5.43
N ARG A 39 -4.99 -8.51 -5.33
CA ARG A 39 -5.93 -8.91 -4.27
C ARG A 39 -6.77 -10.12 -4.73
N PRO A 40 -6.77 -11.23 -3.97
CA PRO A 40 -7.62 -12.39 -4.28
C PRO A 40 -9.10 -12.00 -4.44
N GLY A 41 -9.74 -12.53 -5.47
CA GLY A 41 -11.14 -12.23 -5.83
C GLY A 41 -11.30 -11.18 -6.93
N CYS A 42 -10.23 -10.48 -7.34
CA CYS A 42 -10.27 -9.62 -8.52
C CYS A 42 -9.90 -10.42 -9.76
N ALA A 43 -10.83 -10.55 -10.71
CA ALA A 43 -10.56 -11.19 -11.99
C ALA A 43 -9.71 -10.27 -12.90
N PRO A 44 -8.63 -10.78 -13.52
CA PRO A 44 -7.90 -10.03 -14.53
C PRO A 44 -8.80 -9.71 -15.74
N GLN A 45 -8.54 -8.57 -16.39
CA GLN A 45 -9.28 -8.12 -17.57
C GLN A 45 -8.32 -7.91 -18.74
N VAL A 46 -8.73 -8.28 -19.95
CA VAL A 46 -7.99 -7.96 -21.18
C VAL A 46 -8.71 -6.83 -21.90
N LEU A 47 -7.97 -5.78 -22.25
CA LEU A 47 -8.49 -4.53 -22.78
C LEU A 47 -7.73 -4.16 -24.07
N PRO A 48 -8.37 -3.46 -25.02
CA PRO A 48 -7.85 -3.32 -26.38
C PRO A 48 -6.65 -2.37 -26.51
N SER A 49 -6.40 -1.52 -25.52
CA SER A 49 -5.29 -0.56 -25.56
C SER A 49 -4.78 -0.19 -24.16
N ALA A 50 -3.53 0.27 -24.11
CA ALA A 50 -2.93 0.78 -22.87
C ALA A 50 -3.72 1.96 -22.27
N ALA A 51 -4.31 2.84 -23.08
CA ALA A 51 -5.09 3.97 -22.58
C ALA A 51 -6.37 3.51 -21.86
N VAL A 52 -7.09 2.55 -22.46
CA VAL A 52 -8.27 1.91 -21.84
C VAL A 52 -7.84 1.16 -20.58
N GLY A 53 -6.71 0.46 -20.64
CA GLY A 53 -6.11 -0.24 -19.51
C GLY A 53 -5.79 0.66 -18.32
N ARG A 54 -5.15 1.82 -18.54
CA ARG A 54 -4.88 2.81 -17.49
C ARG A 54 -6.16 3.33 -16.85
N THR A 55 -7.18 3.61 -17.66
CA THR A 55 -8.49 4.07 -17.17
C THR A 55 -9.15 3.00 -16.31
N ALA A 56 -9.13 1.74 -16.76
CA ALA A 56 -9.66 0.61 -16.00
C ALA A 56 -8.89 0.37 -14.69
N ALA A 57 -7.56 0.51 -14.70
CA ALA A 57 -6.75 0.36 -13.49
C ALA A 57 -7.09 1.41 -12.43
N VAL A 58 -7.24 2.68 -12.82
CA VAL A 58 -7.67 3.76 -11.92
C VAL A 58 -9.08 3.51 -11.38
N ALA A 59 -10.03 3.15 -12.26
CA ALA A 59 -11.40 2.86 -11.85
C ALA A 59 -11.48 1.67 -10.89
N HIS A 60 -10.71 0.61 -11.16
CA HIS A 60 -10.63 -0.57 -10.30
C HIS A 60 -10.04 -0.23 -8.92
N LEU A 61 -8.97 0.55 -8.88
CA LEU A 61 -8.37 0.97 -7.61
C LEU A 61 -9.31 1.87 -6.80
N ALA A 62 -10.05 2.77 -7.47
CA ALA A 62 -11.05 3.60 -6.84
C ALA A 62 -12.18 2.78 -6.19
N THR A 63 -12.53 1.61 -6.75
CA THR A 63 -13.49 0.69 -6.13
C THR A 63 -12.95 0.11 -4.83
N HIS A 64 -11.69 -0.32 -4.77
CA HIS A 64 -11.06 -0.76 -3.52
C HIS A 64 -11.04 0.33 -2.47
N LEU A 65 -10.70 1.56 -2.88
CA LEU A 65 -10.64 2.71 -1.98
C LEU A 65 -12.01 3.08 -1.40
N ARG A 66 -13.06 3.08 -2.23
CA ARG A 66 -14.44 3.33 -1.76
C ARG A 66 -14.96 2.23 -0.83
N ALA A 67 -14.55 0.99 -1.06
CA ALA A 67 -14.94 -0.14 -0.22
C ALA A 67 -14.16 -0.18 1.11
N ALA A 68 -13.01 0.51 1.20
CA ALA A 68 -12.22 0.58 2.41
C ALA A 68 -12.80 1.59 3.41
N SER A 69 -12.98 1.15 4.65
CA SER A 69 -13.32 2.00 5.79
C SER A 69 -12.11 2.84 6.21
N GLY A 70 -11.89 3.98 5.53
CA GLY A 70 -10.85 4.98 5.84
C GLY A 70 -9.44 4.39 5.97
N PRO A 71 -8.44 5.16 6.42
CA PRO A 71 -7.18 4.59 6.92
C PRO A 71 -7.42 3.82 8.23
N ARG A 72 -6.74 2.69 8.41
CA ARG A 72 -6.79 1.94 9.68
C ARG A 72 -6.08 2.71 10.79
N PRO A 73 -6.73 3.00 11.93
CA PRO A 73 -6.10 3.74 13.03
C PRO A 73 -4.90 3.00 13.65
N GLU A 74 -4.87 1.67 13.55
CA GLU A 74 -3.80 0.79 14.01
C GLU A 74 -2.70 0.54 12.95
N ALA A 75 -2.90 1.01 11.72
CA ALA A 75 -1.97 0.73 10.63
C ALA A 75 -0.76 1.67 10.61
N TYR A 76 0.37 1.09 10.24
CA TYR A 76 1.63 1.79 10.10
C TYR A 76 1.79 2.44 8.70
N CYS A 77 2.14 3.74 8.65
CA CYS A 77 2.34 4.54 7.43
C CYS A 77 3.57 4.10 6.59
N ALA A 78 3.38 3.94 5.27
CA ALA A 78 4.40 3.41 4.35
C ALA A 78 5.17 4.49 3.55
N CYS A 79 5.35 5.69 4.12
CA CYS A 79 5.80 6.89 3.38
C CYS A 79 7.28 6.91 2.93
N ARG A 80 8.11 6.01 3.46
CA ARG A 80 9.57 5.90 3.22
C ARG A 80 10.40 7.16 3.48
N ALA A 81 9.88 8.20 4.14
CA ALA A 81 10.66 9.38 4.55
C ALA A 81 11.56 9.09 5.76
N ASP A 82 12.80 9.55 5.76
CA ASP A 82 13.82 9.18 6.77
C ASP A 82 13.38 9.43 8.24
N ASP A 83 12.41 10.33 8.47
CA ASP A 83 11.85 10.67 9.79
C ASP A 83 10.38 10.22 9.99
N CYS A 84 9.86 9.31 9.17
CA CYS A 84 8.48 8.83 9.28
C CYS A 84 8.36 7.82 10.44
N HIS A 85 7.76 8.24 11.56
CA HIS A 85 7.67 7.47 12.81
C HIS A 85 6.82 6.19 12.75
N THR A 86 6.32 5.83 11.58
CA THR A 86 5.44 4.70 11.34
C THR A 86 6.03 3.68 10.36
N HIS A 87 7.33 3.77 10.04
CA HIS A 87 7.98 2.79 9.18
C HIS A 87 8.14 1.41 9.81
N VAL A 88 7.84 0.38 9.03
CA VAL A 88 8.39 -0.96 9.25
C VAL A 88 9.79 -1.00 8.63
N ARG A 89 10.84 -0.94 9.46
CA ARG A 89 12.15 -1.44 9.03
C ARG A 89 12.04 -2.97 8.97
N THR A 90 12.41 -3.55 7.83
CA THR A 90 12.50 -5.01 7.67
C THR A 90 13.63 -5.61 8.53
N ASP A 91 14.54 -4.79 9.04
CA ASP A 91 15.74 -5.23 9.75
C ASP A 91 15.81 -4.57 11.14
N GLY A 92 16.07 -5.39 12.17
CA GLY A 92 15.93 -5.09 13.61
C GLY A 92 16.85 -4.01 14.22
N PRO A 93 16.84 -3.89 15.57
CA PRO A 93 16.75 -2.60 16.26
C PRO A 93 18.10 -1.97 16.60
N ARG A 94 18.09 -0.67 16.96
CA ARG A 94 18.89 -0.16 18.10
C ARG A 94 18.41 1.21 18.60
N ASP A 95 17.88 1.14 19.81
CA ASP A 95 17.99 2.07 20.92
C ASP A 95 17.55 3.54 20.81
N ARG A 96 16.55 3.82 21.67
CA ARG A 96 16.31 5.06 22.43
C ARG A 96 16.31 6.36 21.62
N ALA A 97 15.17 6.65 20.99
CA ALA A 97 14.74 8.02 20.75
C ALA A 97 13.42 8.28 21.51
N PRO A 98 13.25 9.43 22.19
CA PRO A 98 11.96 9.78 22.78
C PRO A 98 10.91 9.91 21.69
N ALA A 99 9.71 9.40 21.99
CA ALA A 99 8.57 9.20 21.08
C ALA A 99 8.25 10.44 20.24
N SER A 100 8.82 10.50 19.05
CA SER A 100 8.43 11.45 18.03
C SER A 100 7.11 10.97 17.44
N ARG A 101 6.04 11.71 17.77
CA ARG A 101 4.68 11.40 17.36
C ARG A 101 4.55 11.70 15.87
N CYS A 102 4.13 10.73 15.08
CA CYS A 102 3.39 11.05 13.86
C CYS A 102 2.05 11.64 14.32
N GLY A 103 1.90 12.97 14.24
CA GLY A 103 0.69 13.68 14.68
C GLY A 103 -0.24 14.10 13.53
N GLY A 104 0.11 13.76 12.28
CA GLY A 104 -0.62 14.17 11.09
C GLY A 104 -1.69 13.14 10.65
N PRO A 105 -2.69 13.55 9.86
CA PRO A 105 -3.67 12.62 9.33
C PRO A 105 -3.00 11.55 8.44
N VAL A 106 -3.44 10.30 8.58
CA VAL A 106 -3.12 9.24 7.60
C VAL A 106 -4.05 9.42 6.41
N VAL A 107 -3.53 9.26 5.20
CA VAL A 107 -4.27 9.30 3.94
C VAL A 107 -4.09 8.00 3.18
N LEU A 108 -5.04 7.72 2.29
CA LEU A 108 -4.88 6.70 1.26
C LEU A 108 -4.34 7.38 0.00
N ALA A 109 -3.10 7.07 -0.37
CA ALA A 109 -2.46 7.60 -1.57
C ALA A 109 -2.46 6.58 -2.70
N VAL A 110 -2.73 7.05 -3.92
CA VAL A 110 -2.50 6.30 -5.16
C VAL A 110 -1.22 6.79 -5.79
N ILE A 111 -0.28 5.89 -6.00
CA ILE A 111 0.98 6.15 -6.70
C ILE A 111 1.06 5.28 -7.95
N ASN A 112 1.67 5.78 -9.02
CA ASN A 112 1.94 5.02 -10.23
C ASN A 112 3.37 5.20 -10.72
N ASP A 113 3.87 4.23 -11.48
CA ASP A 113 5.13 4.41 -12.20
C ASP A 113 4.96 5.44 -13.33
N ARG A 114 6.07 6.00 -13.83
CA ARG A 114 6.03 7.05 -14.87
C ARG A 114 5.31 6.62 -16.14
N GLN A 115 5.26 5.32 -16.42
CA GLN A 115 4.63 4.80 -17.63
C GLN A 115 3.15 4.44 -17.42
N GLY A 116 2.65 4.53 -16.19
CA GLY A 116 1.30 4.08 -15.84
C GLY A 116 1.09 2.62 -16.21
N ARG A 117 2.07 1.77 -15.91
CA ARG A 117 1.97 0.31 -15.98
C ARG A 117 1.70 -0.32 -14.63
N TRP A 118 1.94 0.42 -13.55
CA TRP A 118 1.73 -0.05 -12.21
C TRP A 118 1.10 1.04 -11.35
N TRP A 119 0.11 0.65 -10.56
CA TRP A 119 -0.50 1.50 -9.54
C TRP A 119 -0.51 0.78 -8.21
N ARG A 120 -0.35 1.58 -7.16
CA ARG A 120 -0.51 1.13 -5.80
C ARG A 120 -1.33 2.14 -5.02
N ALA A 121 -2.36 1.66 -4.34
CA ALA A 121 -2.98 2.39 -3.24
C ALA A 121 -2.33 1.93 -1.93
N LEU A 122 -1.93 2.85 -1.07
CA LEU A 122 -1.37 2.56 0.24
C LEU A 122 -1.76 3.60 1.28
N GLU A 123 -1.70 3.21 2.56
CA GLU A 123 -1.78 4.15 3.67
C GLU A 123 -0.43 4.85 3.86
N CYS A 124 -0.44 6.19 3.81
CA CYS A 124 0.73 7.01 4.07
C CYS A 124 0.35 8.30 4.82
N CYS A 125 1.35 9.01 5.30
CA CYS A 125 1.19 10.22 6.09
C CYS A 125 0.81 11.36 5.13
N ALA A 126 -0.15 12.22 5.51
CA ALA A 126 -0.65 13.31 4.65
C ALA A 126 0.40 14.36 4.26
N ARG A 127 1.53 14.41 5.00
CA ARG A 127 2.41 15.57 5.21
C ARG A 127 1.71 16.72 5.93
#